data_AF-A0A3S9E2V0-F1
#
_entry.id   AF-A0A3S9E2V0-F1
#
_cell.length_a   1.000
_cell.length_b   1.000
_cell.length_c   1.000
_cell.angle_alpha   90.00
_cell.angle_beta   90.00
_cell.angle_gamma   90.00
#
_symmetry.space_group_name_H-M   'P 1'
#
loop_
_entity.id
_entity.type
_entity.pdbx_description
1 polymer ?
#
loop_
_entity_poly.entity_id
_entity_poly.type
_entity_poly.pdbx_seq_one_letter_code
_entity_poly.pdbx_strand_id
1 'polypeptide(L)'
;MAREINIGDKVAIVATVGKRIEERVALHFPTATFPCSIIDPEAKPGDKIRFEGEVVHVDDDTGRVTVQALGRITVDANSVRLLRKFRRPKGSKPLRDKVD
;
A
#
# COMPACT_ATOMS: atom_id res chain seq x y z
N MET A 1 13.87 -7.97 10.79
CA MET A 1 13.82 -6.53 11.09
C MET A 1 12.87 -5.90 10.09
N ALA A 2 11.59 -5.77 10.45
CA ALA A 2 10.63 -5.06 9.62
C ALA A 2 11.10 -3.61 9.50
N ARG A 3 11.17 -3.08 8.27
CA ARG A 3 11.48 -1.67 8.05
C ARG A 3 10.51 -0.83 8.88
N GLU A 4 11.00 0.20 9.56
CA GLU A 4 10.16 1.17 10.28
C GLU A 4 9.28 1.94 9.28
N ILE A 5 8.16 1.32 8.89
CA ILE A 5 7.10 1.90 8.07
C ILE A 5 6.13 2.58 9.03
N ASN A 6 5.87 3.86 8.80
CA ASN A 6 4.93 4.64 9.60
C ASN A 6 3.70 5.03 8.79
N ILE A 7 2.61 5.35 9.49
CA ILE A 7 1.43 5.96 8.88
C ILE A 7 1.84 7.30 8.24
N GLY A 8 1.39 7.52 7.00
CA GLY A 8 1.76 8.66 6.16
C GLY A 8 2.98 8.43 5.26
N ASP A 9 3.70 7.32 5.42
CA ASP A 9 4.82 7.00 4.54
C ASP A 9 4.32 6.67 3.13
N LYS A 10 4.98 7.20 2.11
CA LYS A 10 4.73 6.80 0.73
C LYS A 10 5.54 5.56 0.41
N VAL A 11 4.85 4.48 0.04
CA VAL A 11 5.44 3.18 -0.24
C VAL A 11 5.05 2.69 -1.62
N ALA A 12 5.87 1.82 -2.18
CA ALA A 12 5.60 1.06 -3.38
C ALA A 12 5.28 -0.39 -3.03
N ILE A 13 4.25 -0.91 -3.67
CA ILE A 13 3.87 -2.32 -3.66
C ILE A 13 3.90 -2.86 -5.08
N VAL A 14 4.33 -4.10 -5.25
CA VAL A 14 4.36 -4.75 -6.57
C VAL A 14 3.27 -5.80 -6.60
N ALA A 15 2.40 -5.71 -7.60
CA ALA A 15 1.42 -6.74 -7.91
C ALA A 15 1.82 -7.43 -9.20
N THR A 16 1.51 -8.73 -9.29
CA THR A 16 1.58 -9.46 -10.54
C THR A 16 0.20 -9.45 -11.18
N VAL A 17 0.15 -9.09 -12.44
CA VAL A 17 -1.07 -9.14 -13.24
C VAL A 17 -1.43 -10.61 -13.48
N GLY A 18 -2.60 -11.00 -13.01
CA GLY A 18 -3.18 -12.31 -13.20
C GLY A 18 -4.04 -12.40 -14.45
N LYS A 19 -5.11 -13.17 -14.35
CA LYS A 19 -6.05 -13.39 -15.46
C LYS A 19 -6.81 -12.10 -15.78
N ARG A 20 -6.93 -11.78 -17.07
CA ARG A 20 -7.86 -10.78 -17.58
C ARG A 20 -9.25 -11.39 -17.70
N ILE A 21 -10.24 -10.70 -17.16
CA ILE A 21 -11.65 -11.05 -17.23
C ILE A 21 -12.34 -9.82 -17.83
N GLU A 22 -12.71 -9.94 -19.10
CA GLU A 22 -13.28 -8.84 -19.89
C GLU A 22 -12.37 -7.59 -19.92
N GLU A 23 -12.81 -6.49 -19.33
CA GLU A 23 -12.07 -5.23 -19.24
C GLU A 23 -11.22 -5.13 -17.96
N ARG A 24 -11.42 -6.05 -17.00
CA ARG A 24 -10.74 -6.03 -15.71
C ARG A 24 -9.61 -7.03 -15.64
N VAL A 25 -8.58 -6.62 -14.92
CA VAL A 25 -7.37 -7.40 -14.72
C VAL A 25 -7.24 -7.71 -13.24
N ALA A 26 -7.18 -9.00 -12.91
CA ALA A 26 -6.95 -9.44 -11.53
C ALA A 26 -5.50 -9.14 -11.14
N LEU A 27 -5.29 -8.60 -9.95
CA LEU A 27 -3.98 -8.35 -9.38
C LEU A 27 -3.70 -9.36 -8.27
N HIS A 28 -2.55 -10.01 -8.38
CA HIS A 28 -2.04 -10.91 -7.36
C HIS A 28 -0.91 -10.25 -6.59
N PHE A 29 -1.15 -9.97 -5.32
CA PHE A 29 -0.12 -9.52 -4.40
C PHE A 29 0.39 -10.72 -3.59
N PRO A 30 1.71 -10.91 -3.44
CA PRO A 30 2.28 -12.10 -2.82
C PRO A 30 1.75 -12.41 -1.41
N THR A 31 1.38 -11.37 -0.66
CA THR A 31 1.00 -11.46 0.76
C THR A 31 -0.35 -10.80 1.06
N ALA A 32 -1.10 -10.36 0.04
CA ALA A 32 -2.39 -9.71 0.33
C ALA A 32 -3.45 -10.78 0.63
N THR A 33 -4.32 -10.47 1.59
CA THR A 33 -5.45 -11.32 1.95
C THR A 33 -6.64 -11.13 1.02
N PHE A 34 -6.70 -10.01 0.29
CA PHE A 34 -7.86 -9.65 -0.53
C PHE A 34 -7.51 -9.58 -2.02
N PRO A 35 -8.34 -10.20 -2.89
CA PRO A 35 -8.19 -10.04 -4.33
C PRO A 35 -8.53 -8.61 -4.73
N CYS A 36 -7.68 -7.98 -5.55
CA CYS A 36 -7.96 -6.69 -6.16
C CYS A 36 -8.03 -6.84 -7.68
N SER A 37 -8.83 -6.00 -8.33
CA SER A 37 -8.88 -5.92 -9.79
C SER A 37 -8.87 -4.47 -10.22
N ILE A 38 -8.21 -4.18 -11.34
CA ILE A 38 -8.20 -2.85 -11.94
C ILE A 38 -8.67 -2.90 -13.39
N ILE A 39 -9.16 -1.77 -13.88
CA ILE A 39 -9.39 -1.56 -15.31
C ILE A 39 -8.09 -0.95 -15.84
N ASP A 40 -7.29 -1.77 -16.50
CA ASP A 40 -6.06 -1.33 -17.16
C ASP A 40 -6.00 -1.98 -18.55
N PRO A 41 -6.11 -1.18 -19.63
CA PRO A 41 -6.17 -1.72 -20.98
C PRO A 41 -4.81 -2.23 -21.48
N GLU A 42 -3.70 -1.77 -20.91
CA GLU A 42 -2.33 -2.09 -21.34
C GLU A 42 -1.72 -3.26 -20.57
N ALA A 43 -2.21 -3.54 -19.37
CA ALA A 43 -1.73 -4.61 -18.51
C ALA A 43 -1.91 -6.01 -19.14
N LYS A 44 -0.81 -6.76 -19.28
CA LYS A 44 -0.84 -8.15 -19.78
C LYS A 44 -0.71 -9.16 -18.64
N PRO A 45 -1.35 -10.34 -18.74
CA PRO A 45 -1.12 -11.46 -17.82
C PRO A 45 0.38 -11.75 -17.65
N GLY A 46 0.86 -11.72 -16.40
CA GLY A 46 2.26 -11.91 -16.04
C GLY A 46 3.06 -10.63 -15.81
N ASP A 47 2.54 -9.46 -16.18
CA ASP A 47 3.23 -8.19 -15.93
C ASP A 47 3.35 -7.89 -14.44
N LYS A 48 4.44 -7.23 -14.06
CA LYS A 48 4.64 -6.73 -12.70
C LYS A 48 4.37 -5.24 -12.66
N ILE A 49 3.25 -4.85 -12.07
CA ILE A 49 2.87 -3.44 -11.94
C ILE A 49 3.24 -2.97 -10.54
N ARG A 50 3.88 -1.81 -10.49
CA ARG A 50 4.20 -1.12 -9.24
C ARG A 50 3.11 -0.10 -8.95
N PHE A 51 2.47 -0.24 -7.79
CA PHE A 51 1.56 0.75 -7.25
C PHE A 51 2.26 1.55 -6.17
N GLU A 52 2.05 2.86 -6.16
CA GLU A 52 2.51 3.73 -5.10
C GLU A 52 1.32 4.24 -4.30
N GLY A 53 1.45 4.27 -2.99
CA GLY A 53 0.40 4.76 -2.12
C GLY A 53 0.92 5.18 -0.76
N GLU A 54 0.03 5.77 0.02
CA GLU A 54 0.32 6.20 1.38
C GLU A 54 -0.11 5.12 2.37
N VAL A 55 0.71 4.87 3.40
CA VAL A 55 0.37 3.95 4.48
C VAL A 55 -0.69 4.60 5.37
N VAL A 56 -1.85 3.97 5.47
CA VAL A 56 -2.99 4.47 6.27
C VAL A 56 -3.18 3.69 7.56
N HIS A 57 -2.61 2.49 7.66
CA HIS A 57 -2.68 1.66 8.86
C HIS A 57 -1.46 0.74 8.92
N VAL A 58 -0.91 0.55 10.12
CA VAL A 58 0.16 -0.38 10.45
C VAL A 58 -0.36 -1.24 11.59
N ASP A 59 -0.32 -2.55 11.39
CA ASP A 59 -0.69 -3.56 12.38
C ASP A 59 0.62 -4.21 12.87
N ASP A 60 1.12 -3.71 14.00
CA ASP A 60 2.39 -4.15 14.59
C ASP A 60 2.33 -5.60 15.11
N ASP A 61 1.16 -6.07 15.54
CA ASP A 61 0.95 -7.44 16.03
C ASP A 61 1.12 -8.49 14.91
N THR A 62 0.60 -8.20 13.71
CA THR A 62 0.66 -9.12 12.57
C THR A 62 1.75 -8.77 11.55
N GLY A 63 2.43 -7.62 11.71
CA GLY A 63 3.45 -7.14 10.77
C GLY A 63 2.88 -6.69 9.42
N ARG A 64 1.59 -6.34 9.37
CA ARG A 64 0.88 -5.97 8.15
C ARG A 64 0.73 -4.47 8.02
N VAL A 65 0.80 -3.98 6.78
CA VAL A 65 0.62 -2.57 6.44
C VAL A 65 -0.49 -2.42 5.41
N THR A 66 -1.35 -1.42 5.63
CA THR A 66 -2.39 -1.06 4.68
C THR A 66 -2.01 0.20 3.93
N VAL A 67 -1.98 0.09 2.61
CA VAL A 67 -1.57 1.13 1.68
C VAL A 67 -2.77 1.60 0.87
N GLN A 68 -2.92 2.92 0.73
CA GLN A 68 -3.94 3.56 -0.10
C GLN A 68 -3.32 3.90 -1.47
N ALA A 69 -3.55 3.04 -2.48
CA ALA A 69 -3.00 3.22 -3.85
C ALA A 69 -4.05 3.09 -4.97
N LEU A 70 -5.10 2.30 -4.74
CA LEU A 70 -6.27 2.10 -5.63
C LEU A 70 -7.58 1.87 -4.83
N GLY A 71 -7.45 1.92 -3.51
CA GLY A 71 -8.27 1.23 -2.52
C GLY A 71 -7.38 0.91 -1.33
N ARG A 72 -7.92 0.25 -0.31
CA ARG A 72 -7.14 -0.20 0.86
C ARG A 72 -6.55 -1.57 0.58
N ILE A 73 -5.23 -1.63 0.45
CA ILE A 73 -4.50 -2.86 0.15
C ILE A 73 -3.66 -3.21 1.36
N THR A 74 -3.99 -4.31 2.03
CA THR A 74 -3.23 -4.81 3.18
C THR A 74 -2.24 -5.88 2.74
N VAL A 75 -0.95 -5.65 3.00
CA VAL A 75 0.18 -6.53 2.64
C VAL A 75 1.17 -6.64 3.79
N ASP A 76 2.09 -7.59 3.72
CA ASP A 76 3.17 -7.71 4.69
C ASP A 76 4.16 -6.53 4.57
N ALA A 77 4.69 -6.06 5.70
CA ALA A 77 5.65 -4.97 5.73
C ALA A 77 6.96 -5.25 4.96
N ASN A 78 7.34 -6.51 4.76
CA ASN A 78 8.52 -6.88 3.97
C ASN A 78 8.26 -6.83 2.46
N SER A 79 6.99 -6.95 2.06
CA SER A 79 6.56 -6.84 0.65
C SER A 79 6.49 -5.38 0.16
N VAL A 80 6.61 -4.40 1.07
CA VAL A 80 6.57 -2.98 0.71
C VAL A 80 7.95 -2.35 0.61
N ARG A 81 8.10 -1.45 -0.35
CA ARG A 81 9.30 -0.64 -0.53
C ARG A 81 9.01 0.80 -0.14
N LEU A 82 9.64 1.27 0.94
CA LEU A 82 9.58 2.67 1.33
C LEU A 82 10.16 3.56 0.22
N LEU A 83 9.38 4.55 -0.23
CA LEU A 83 9.82 5.55 -1.19
C LEU A 83 10.14 6.87 -0.51
N ARG A 84 9.24 7.30 0.38
CA ARG A 84 9.37 8.58 1.09
C ARG A 84 8.79 8.44 2.47
N LYS A 85 9.58 8.75 3.50
CA LYS A 85 9.05 8.88 4.86
C LYS A 85 8.12 10.08 4.94
N PHE A 86 7.04 9.93 5.70
CA PHE A 86 6.19 11.03 6.10
C PHE A 86 7.05 12.09 6.78
N ARG A 87 6.96 13.32 6.27
CA ARG A 87 7.49 14.48 6.97
C ARG A 87 6.31 15.36 7.30
N ARG A 88 6.07 15.57 8.59
CA ARG A 88 5.09 16.56 9.04
C ARG A 88 5.37 17.88 8.31
N PRO A 89 4.35 18.51 7.70
CA PRO A 89 4.52 19.83 7.11
C PRO A 89 5.02 20.78 8.21
N LYS A 90 6.13 21.46 7.90
CA LYS A 90 6.84 22.36 8.82
C LYS A 90 5.87 23.47 9.24
N GLY A 91 5.38 23.42 10.48
CA GLY A 91 4.39 24.37 11.03
C GLY A 91 3.08 23.76 11.53
N SER A 92 2.85 22.46 11.35
CA SER A 92 1.70 21.80 11.97
C SER A 92 1.90 21.69 13.50
N LYS A 93 1.08 22.40 14.28
CA LYS A 93 1.02 22.22 15.73
C LYS A 93 0.59 20.76 16.01
N PRO A 94 1.24 20.02 16.91
CA PRO A 94 0.70 18.74 17.34
C PRO A 94 -0.69 18.99 17.92
N LEU A 95 -1.69 18.29 17.41
CA LEU A 95 -3.01 18.22 18.04
C LEU A 95 -2.81 17.45 19.36
N ARG A 96 -2.42 18.17 20.42
CA ARG A 96 -2.51 17.68 21.79
C ARG A 96 -3.94 17.92 22.23
N ASP A 97 -4.61 16.88 22.72
CA ASP A 97 -5.81 17.07 23.54
C ASP A 97 -5.45 18.02 24.68
N LYS A 98 -6.12 19.17 24.72
CA LYS A 98 -6.12 19.99 25.91
C LYS A 98 -7.09 19.30 26.87
N VAL A 99 -6.55 18.64 27.88
CA VAL A 99 -7.28 18.39 29.12
C VAL A 99 -7.54 19.75 29.76
N ASP A 100 -8.82 20.06 29.96
CA ASP A 100 -9.30 21.24 30.71
C ASP A 100 -9.06 21.03 32.21
#